data_AF-A0A8E2DZQ8-F1
#
_entry.id   AF-A0A8E2DZQ8-F1
#
_cell.length_a   1.000
_cell.length_b   1.000
_cell.length_c   1.000
_cell.angle_alpha   90.00
_cell.angle_beta   90.00
_cell.angle_gamma   90.00
#
_symmetry.space_group_name_H-M   'P 1'
#
loop_
_entity.id
_entity.type
_entity.pdbx_description
1 polymer ?
#
loop_
_entity_poly.entity_id
_entity_poly.type
_entity_poly.pdbx_seq_one_letter_code
_entity_poly.pdbx_strand_id
1 'polypeptide(L)'
;MKPCWQVKRKAESKDTFKASIMLGANSQVVLENFARYFEVDARILPAGAKSSYHPDPALVKENIDENTIGVFVILRCTYTGHHEPVEQISKILDDYKKKTEIDIAIHVGVGRTDLHDFIIALMSSAGSIWRTHCALYVLGRFLHVLDLR
;
A
#
# COMPACT_ATOMS: atom_id res chain seq x y z
N MET A 1 -5.16 -5.66 -7.11
CA MET A 1 -5.84 -4.39 -6.78
C MET A 1 -6.82 -3.97 -7.87
N LYS A 2 -6.39 -3.49 -9.05
CA LYS A 2 -7.31 -2.98 -10.10
C LYS A 2 -8.35 -3.99 -10.61
N PRO A 3 -7.99 -5.23 -11.03
CA PRO A 3 -9.00 -6.17 -11.56
C PRO A 3 -10.08 -6.54 -10.55
N CYS A 4 -9.69 -6.78 -9.29
CA CYS A 4 -10.62 -7.10 -8.21
C CYS A 4 -11.58 -5.93 -7.93
N TRP A 5 -11.08 -4.70 -7.93
CA TRP A 5 -11.92 -3.50 -7.79
C TRP A 5 -12.90 -3.36 -8.96
N GLN A 6 -12.45 -3.58 -10.21
CA GLN A 6 -13.32 -3.53 -11.38
C GLN A 6 -14.43 -4.59 -11.33
N VAL A 7 -14.13 -5.82 -10.89
CA VAL A 7 -15.15 -6.88 -10.72
C VAL A 7 -16.22 -6.45 -9.71
N LYS A 8 -15.81 -5.90 -8.56
CA LYS A 8 -16.75 -5.39 -7.55
C LYS A 8 -17.63 -4.27 -8.12
N ARG A 9 -17.03 -3.26 -8.76
CA ARG A 9 -17.75 -2.12 -9.34
C ARG A 9 -18.71 -2.53 -10.46
N LYS A 10 -18.34 -3.49 -11.31
CA LYS A 10 -19.23 -4.05 -12.35
C LYS A 10 -20.44 -4.75 -11.75
N ALA A 11 -20.25 -5.52 -10.68
CA ALA A 11 -21.37 -6.15 -9.96
C ALA A 11 -22.33 -5.10 -9.37
N GLU A 12 -21.81 -3.94 -8.97
CA GLU A 12 -22.59 -2.81 -8.47
C GLU A 12 -23.10 -1.87 -9.58
N SER A 13 -22.84 -2.18 -10.86
CA SER A 13 -23.18 -1.31 -12.01
C SER A 13 -22.63 0.11 -11.91
N LYS A 14 -21.45 0.28 -11.29
CA LYS A 14 -20.75 1.56 -11.14
C LYS A 14 -19.62 1.73 -12.16
N ASP A 15 -19.14 2.97 -12.30
CA ASP A 15 -18.01 3.30 -13.18
C ASP A 15 -16.72 2.55 -12.78
N THR A 16 -15.98 2.09 -13.79
CA THR A 16 -14.73 1.32 -13.66
C THR A 16 -13.51 1.99 -14.28
N PHE A 17 -13.65 3.21 -14.81
CA PHE A 17 -12.56 3.89 -15.51
C PHE A 17 -11.68 4.73 -14.59
N LYS A 18 -12.24 5.29 -13.51
CA LYS A 18 -11.55 6.25 -12.63
C LYS A 18 -10.87 5.61 -11.43
N ALA A 19 -10.06 4.58 -11.63
CA ALA A 19 -9.32 3.96 -10.53
C ALA A 19 -8.17 4.87 -10.05
N SER A 20 -7.97 4.98 -8.73
CA SER A 20 -6.87 5.78 -8.15
C SER A 20 -6.12 5.05 -7.05
N ILE A 21 -4.82 5.34 -6.90
CA ILE A 21 -3.97 4.88 -5.79
C ILE A 21 -3.40 6.06 -5.03
N MET A 22 -3.04 5.83 -3.78
CA MET A 22 -2.28 6.78 -2.98
C MET A 22 -0.88 6.27 -2.69
N LEU A 23 0.07 7.18 -2.75
CA LEU A 23 1.47 6.95 -2.38
C LEU A 23 2.08 8.22 -1.81
N GLY A 24 3.08 8.10 -0.94
CA GLY A 24 3.85 9.25 -0.47
C GLY A 24 4.82 9.77 -1.53
N ALA A 25 5.17 11.06 -1.50
CA ALA A 25 6.16 11.68 -2.37
C ALA A 25 7.58 11.12 -2.18
N ASN A 26 7.80 10.42 -1.08
CA ASN A 26 9.00 9.66 -0.72
C ASN A 26 9.02 8.23 -1.30
N SER A 27 8.04 7.88 -2.15
CA SER A 27 7.93 6.55 -2.76
C SER A 27 8.90 6.32 -3.90
N GLN A 28 9.16 5.05 -4.23
CA GLN A 28 9.97 4.71 -5.40
C GLN A 28 9.19 5.00 -6.69
N VAL A 29 9.92 5.46 -7.71
CA VAL A 29 9.40 5.76 -9.06
C VAL A 29 8.62 4.60 -9.70
N VAL A 30 8.85 3.36 -9.27
CA VAL A 30 8.11 2.19 -9.74
C VAL A 30 6.60 2.31 -9.50
N LEU A 31 6.16 3.01 -8.44
CA LEU A 31 4.74 3.18 -8.15
C LEU A 31 4.06 4.17 -9.11
N GLU A 32 4.76 5.23 -9.52
CA GLU A 32 4.29 6.13 -10.57
C GLU A 32 4.26 5.45 -11.94
N ASN A 33 5.24 4.58 -12.22
CA ASN A 33 5.23 3.76 -13.43
C ASN A 33 4.08 2.76 -13.42
N PHE A 34 3.77 2.16 -12.27
CA PHE A 34 2.59 1.32 -12.10
C PHE A 34 1.31 2.11 -12.41
N ALA A 35 1.17 3.31 -11.85
CA ALA A 35 0.02 4.17 -12.13
C ALA A 35 -0.14 4.45 -13.63
N ARG A 36 0.96 4.82 -14.31
CA ARG A 36 0.99 5.12 -15.74
C ARG A 36 0.66 3.90 -16.61
N TYR A 37 1.28 2.75 -16.34
CA TYR A 37 1.12 1.55 -17.19
C TYR A 37 -0.23 0.87 -17.00
N PHE A 38 -0.79 0.95 -15.79
CA PHE A 38 -2.07 0.32 -15.49
C PHE A 38 -3.24 1.29 -15.58
N GLU A 39 -3.06 2.52 -16.10
CA GLU A 39 -4.11 3.55 -16.22
C GLU A 39 -4.86 3.74 -14.89
N VAL A 40 -4.10 4.12 -13.87
CA VAL A 40 -4.59 4.42 -12.52
C VAL A 40 -4.07 5.79 -12.14
N ASP A 41 -4.92 6.63 -11.57
CA ASP A 41 -4.51 7.95 -11.10
C ASP A 41 -3.66 7.84 -9.84
N ALA A 42 -2.46 8.41 -9.87
CA ALA A 42 -1.58 8.50 -8.72
C ALA A 42 -1.85 9.77 -7.90
N ARG A 43 -2.34 9.60 -6.67
CA ARG A 43 -2.45 10.68 -5.69
C ARG A 43 -1.19 10.68 -4.82
N ILE A 44 -0.30 11.64 -5.06
CA ILE A 44 0.98 11.75 -4.38
C ILE A 44 0.81 12.66 -3.15
N LEU A 45 0.97 12.08 -1.97
CA LEU A 45 0.87 12.79 -0.70
C LEU A 45 2.22 13.42 -0.33
N PRO A 46 2.26 14.68 0.12
CA PRO A 46 3.51 15.32 0.49
C PRO A 46 4.16 14.60 1.68
N ALA A 47 5.49 14.44 1.60
CA ALA A 47 6.33 13.92 2.67
C ALA A 47 7.50 14.89 2.87
N GLY A 48 7.67 15.41 4.08
CA GLY A 48 8.71 16.41 4.35
C GLY A 48 9.11 16.46 5.82
N ALA A 49 9.96 17.42 6.18
CA ALA A 49 10.50 17.51 7.54
C ALA A 49 9.41 17.64 8.63
N LYS A 50 8.29 18.31 8.32
CA LYS A 50 7.16 18.47 9.25
C LYS A 50 6.42 17.16 9.53
N SER A 51 6.49 16.19 8.62
CA SER A 51 5.82 14.90 8.70
C SER A 51 6.83 13.76 8.87
N SER A 52 8.02 14.05 9.43
CA SER A 52 9.10 13.07 9.61
C SER A 52 9.44 12.27 8.35
N TYR A 53 9.36 12.92 7.19
CA TYR A 53 9.65 12.35 5.87
C TYR A 53 8.78 11.16 5.47
N HIS A 54 7.58 11.03 6.04
CA HIS A 54 6.54 10.12 5.58
C HIS A 54 5.25 10.90 5.25
N PRO A 55 4.32 10.33 4.46
CA PRO A 55 3.00 10.93 4.27
C PRO A 55 2.25 11.02 5.60
N ASP A 56 1.57 12.15 5.82
CA ASP A 56 0.71 12.34 6.98
C ASP A 56 -0.55 11.47 6.87
N PRO A 57 -0.86 10.60 7.85
CA PRO A 57 -2.09 9.83 7.88
C PRO A 57 -3.37 10.68 7.79
N ALA A 58 -3.35 11.92 8.28
CA ALA A 58 -4.49 12.83 8.15
C ALA A 58 -4.79 13.12 6.67
N LEU A 59 -3.77 13.33 5.85
CA LEU A 59 -3.93 13.56 4.41
C LEU A 59 -4.46 12.31 3.69
N VAL A 60 -4.07 11.11 4.15
CA VAL A 60 -4.67 9.86 3.64
C VAL A 60 -6.18 9.88 3.87
N LYS A 61 -6.61 10.18 5.11
CA LYS A 61 -8.04 10.25 5.46
C LYS A 61 -8.81 11.28 4.63
N GLU A 62 -8.23 12.43 4.34
CA GLU A 62 -8.85 13.51 3.57
C GLU A 62 -8.99 13.19 2.08
N ASN A 63 -8.09 12.38 1.53
CA ASN A 63 -8.04 12.11 0.10
C ASN A 63 -8.71 10.80 -0.31
N ILE A 64 -9.17 9.98 0.65
CA ILE A 64 -9.82 8.68 0.37
C ILE A 64 -11.22 8.88 -0.21
N ASP A 65 -11.53 8.11 -1.24
CA ASP A 65 -12.87 8.02 -1.84
C ASP A 65 -13.21 6.61 -2.33
N GLU A 66 -14.38 6.47 -2.96
CA GLU A 66 -14.89 5.20 -3.51
C GLU A 66 -14.08 4.62 -4.68
N ASN A 67 -13.25 5.44 -5.32
CA ASN A 67 -12.44 5.11 -6.48
C ASN A 67 -11.00 4.75 -6.09
N THR A 68 -10.67 4.90 -4.81
CA THR A 68 -9.37 4.55 -4.25
C THR A 68 -9.26 3.03 -4.19
N ILE A 69 -8.44 2.45 -5.06
CA ILE A 69 -8.25 0.99 -5.15
C ILE A 69 -7.23 0.47 -4.14
N GLY A 70 -6.36 1.36 -3.65
CA GLY A 70 -5.43 1.03 -2.58
C GLY A 70 -4.48 2.15 -2.18
N VAL A 71 -3.91 1.98 -0.99
CA VAL A 71 -2.89 2.86 -0.42
C VAL A 71 -1.57 2.09 -0.34
N PHE A 72 -0.52 2.64 -0.93
CA PHE A 72 0.83 2.13 -0.78
C PHE A 72 1.48 2.75 0.44
N VAL A 73 1.98 1.88 1.32
CA VAL A 73 2.71 2.26 2.52
C VAL A 73 4.09 1.64 2.48
N ILE A 74 5.13 2.43 2.69
CA ILE A 74 6.51 1.99 2.55
C ILE A 74 7.13 1.78 3.92
N LEU A 75 7.44 0.52 4.22
CA LEU A 75 8.35 0.19 5.29
C LEU A 75 9.76 0.48 4.80
N ARG A 76 10.37 1.47 5.45
CA ARG A 76 11.72 1.96 5.19
C ARG A 76 11.88 2.57 3.80
N CYS A 77 11.59 3.86 3.74
CA CYS A 77 11.80 4.69 2.56
C CYS A 77 13.26 4.60 2.06
N THR A 78 13.45 4.54 0.75
CA THR A 78 14.77 4.47 0.11
C THR A 78 15.59 5.76 0.28
N TYR A 79 14.91 6.91 0.37
CA TYR A 79 15.56 8.22 0.48
C TYR A 79 15.98 8.54 1.91
N THR A 80 15.10 8.29 2.88
CA THR A 80 15.28 8.75 4.26
C THR A 80 15.42 7.64 5.29
N GLY A 81 15.15 6.38 4.92
CA GLY A 81 15.15 5.25 5.84
C GLY A 81 14.01 5.25 6.87
N HIS A 82 13.09 6.21 6.82
CA HIS A 82 11.98 6.30 7.77
C HIS A 82 10.89 5.28 7.45
N HIS A 83 10.19 4.82 8.49
CA HIS A 83 9.06 3.90 8.36
C HIS A 83 7.77 4.70 8.30
N GLU A 84 6.91 4.36 7.34
CA GLU A 84 5.58 4.95 7.28
C GLU A 84 4.64 4.31 8.31
N PRO A 85 3.65 5.05 8.83
CA PRO A 85 2.78 4.60 9.92
C PRO A 85 1.68 3.63 9.43
N VAL A 86 2.07 2.38 9.13
CA VAL A 86 1.17 1.31 8.62
C VAL A 86 -0.06 1.12 9.51
N GLU A 87 0.10 1.06 10.83
CA GLU A 87 -1.00 0.82 11.77
C GLU A 87 -2.03 1.95 11.74
N GLN A 88 -1.57 3.21 11.71
CA GLN A 88 -2.45 4.37 11.68
C GLN A 88 -3.24 4.43 10.36
N ILE A 89 -2.57 4.15 9.23
CA ILE A 89 -3.22 4.09 7.92
C ILE A 89 -4.23 2.94 7.88
N SER A 90 -3.88 1.75 8.40
CA SER A 90 -4.80 0.61 8.47
C SER A 90 -6.06 0.97 9.26
N LYS A 91 -5.91 1.61 10.42
CA LYS A 91 -7.06 2.03 11.25
C LYS A 91 -7.96 3.03 10.53
N ILE A 92 -7.39 3.97 9.78
CA ILE A 92 -8.14 4.92 8.95
C ILE A 92 -8.97 4.19 7.89
N LEU A 93 -8.37 3.19 7.22
CA LEU A 93 -9.06 2.39 6.20
C LEU A 93 -10.17 1.52 6.81
N ASP A 94 -9.93 0.92 7.98
CA ASP A 94 -10.93 0.15 8.70
C ASP A 94 -12.12 1.02 9.14
N ASP A 95 -11.84 2.23 9.65
CA ASP A 95 -12.88 3.18 10.03
C ASP A 95 -13.65 3.72 8.81
N TYR A 96 -12.99 3.87 7.66
CA TYR A 96 -13.65 4.24 6.40
C TYR A 96 -14.56 3.12 5.90
N LYS A 97 -14.08 1.87 5.94
CA LYS A 97 -14.86 0.68 5.58
C LYS A 97 -16.12 0.55 6.45
N LYS A 98 -16.02 0.71 7.77
CA LYS A 98 -17.18 0.68 8.67
C LYS A 98 -18.25 1.72 8.36
N LYS A 99 -17.87 2.85 7.74
CA LYS A 99 -18.80 3.95 7.43
C LYS A 99 -19.42 3.84 6.04
N THR A 100 -18.70 3.26 5.09
CA THR A 100 -19.04 3.31 3.66
C THR A 100 -19.27 1.92 3.04
N GLU A 101 -18.93 0.86 3.77
CA GLU A 101 -18.82 -0.53 3.29
C GLU A 101 -17.76 -0.73 2.18
N ILE A 102 -16.97 0.30 1.87
CA ILE A 102 -15.93 0.25 0.84
C ILE A 102 -14.64 -0.29 1.43
N ASP A 103 -14.17 -1.40 0.86
CA ASP A 103 -12.96 -2.11 1.26
C ASP A 103 -11.77 -1.71 0.39
N ILE A 104 -10.89 -0.86 0.94
CA ILE A 104 -9.70 -0.33 0.27
C ILE A 104 -8.47 -1.16 0.65
N ALA A 105 -7.69 -1.62 -0.33
CA ALA A 105 -6.51 -2.42 -0.08
C ALA A 105 -5.33 -1.58 0.45
N ILE A 106 -4.55 -2.15 1.38
CA ILE A 106 -3.26 -1.59 1.79
C ILE A 106 -2.14 -2.47 1.22
N HIS A 107 -1.20 -1.87 0.50
CA HIS A 107 0.00 -2.56 0.03
C HIS A 107 1.21 -2.05 0.80
N VAL A 108 1.86 -2.95 1.54
CA VAL A 108 3.07 -2.62 2.30
C VAL A 108 4.28 -2.99 1.46
N GLY A 109 4.95 -1.97 0.91
CA GLY A 109 6.21 -2.11 0.19
C GLY A 109 7.40 -2.05 1.14
N VAL A 110 8.50 -2.72 0.80
CA VAL A 110 9.78 -2.61 1.52
C VAL A 110 10.80 -1.96 0.60
N GLY A 111 11.34 -0.81 1.01
CA GLY A 111 12.23 -0.03 0.15
C GLY A 111 13.67 -0.52 0.15
N ARG A 112 14.22 -0.84 1.32
CA ARG A 112 15.47 -1.57 1.47
C ARG A 112 15.20 -2.82 2.29
N THR A 113 15.54 -3.98 1.77
CA THR A 113 15.30 -5.25 2.47
C THR A 113 16.44 -5.53 3.44
N ASP A 114 16.15 -5.46 4.74
CA ASP A 114 16.81 -6.32 5.71
C ASP A 114 15.79 -7.29 6.34
N LEU A 115 16.30 -8.33 7.01
CA LEU A 115 15.48 -9.39 7.58
C LEU A 115 14.46 -8.85 8.60
N HIS A 116 14.81 -7.78 9.29
CA HIS A 116 13.98 -7.13 10.29
C HIS A 116 12.74 -6.50 9.67
N ASP A 117 12.90 -5.76 8.57
CA ASP A 117 11.78 -5.12 7.88
C ASP A 117 10.81 -6.16 7.28
N PHE A 118 11.34 -7.31 6.83
CA PHE A 118 10.51 -8.41 6.35
C PHE A 118 9.67 -9.06 7.48
N ILE A 119 10.26 -9.23 8.66
CA ILE A 119 9.56 -9.73 9.85
C ILE A 119 8.45 -8.74 10.27
N ILE A 120 8.73 -7.43 10.29
CA ILE A 120 7.73 -6.40 10.59
C ILE A 120 6.59 -6.41 9.57
N ALA A 121 6.89 -6.55 8.28
CA ALA A 121 5.87 -6.64 7.24
C ALA A 121 4.97 -7.87 7.42
N LEU A 122 5.57 -9.02 7.74
CA LEU A 122 4.87 -10.28 8.04
C LEU A 122 3.98 -10.18 9.27
N MET A 123 4.49 -9.66 10.38
CA MET A 123 3.69 -9.45 11.61
C MET A 123 2.62 -8.37 11.40
N SER A 124 2.96 -7.37 10.58
CA SER A 124 2.06 -6.42 9.91
C SER A 124 0.78 -7.07 9.41
N SER A 125 0.96 -8.29 8.87
CA SER A 125 0.11 -9.00 7.93
C SER A 125 -0.82 -10.06 8.46
N ALA A 126 -1.02 -10.11 9.76
CA ALA A 126 -1.93 -11.06 10.37
C ALA A 126 -3.43 -10.65 10.32
N GLY A 127 -3.77 -9.41 9.93
CA GLY A 127 -5.12 -8.85 10.19
C GLY A 127 -6.18 -8.90 9.07
N SER A 128 -5.82 -9.13 7.80
CA SER A 128 -6.78 -9.00 6.69
C SER A 128 -6.42 -9.86 5.48
N ILE A 129 -7.44 -10.51 4.90
CA ILE A 129 -7.41 -11.68 4.01
C ILE A 129 -6.53 -11.59 2.74
N TRP A 130 -5.96 -10.42 2.41
CA TRP A 130 -5.08 -10.23 1.26
C TRP A 130 -3.57 -10.46 1.54
N ARG A 131 -3.22 -11.10 2.65
CA ARG A 131 -1.84 -11.06 3.20
C ARG A 131 -0.93 -12.29 2.99
N THR A 132 -1.32 -13.38 2.33
CA THR A 132 -0.47 -14.60 2.26
C THR A 132 0.25 -14.92 0.94
N HIS A 133 -0.23 -14.47 -0.22
CA HIS A 133 0.32 -14.97 -1.49
C HIS A 133 1.68 -14.38 -1.90
N CYS A 134 1.98 -13.11 -1.57
CA CYS A 134 3.29 -12.52 -1.85
C CYS A 134 4.35 -12.90 -0.81
N ALA A 135 3.96 -13.07 0.46
CA ALA A 135 4.90 -13.35 1.55
C ALA A 135 5.56 -14.73 1.39
N LEU A 136 4.79 -15.77 1.04
CA LEU A 136 5.31 -17.13 0.83
C LEU A 136 6.25 -17.23 -0.38
N TYR A 137 5.96 -16.50 -1.46
CA TYR A 137 6.78 -16.54 -2.67
C TYR A 137 8.15 -15.87 -2.48
N VAL A 138 8.22 -14.82 -1.65
CA VAL A 138 9.47 -14.15 -1.28
C VAL A 138 10.23 -14.94 -0.22
N LEU A 139 9.54 -15.55 0.76
CA LEU A 139 10.14 -16.43 1.77
C LEU A 139 10.84 -17.64 1.11
N GLY A 140 10.21 -18.24 0.09
CA GLY A 140 10.79 -19.36 -0.66
C GLY A 140 12.08 -19.01 -1.41
N ARG A 141 12.18 -17.79 -1.98
CA ARG A 141 13.42 -17.31 -2.61
C ARG A 141 14.50 -16.91 -1.61
N PHE A 142 14.10 -16.39 -0.45
CA PHE A 142 15.05 -15.99 0.61
C PHE A 142 15.69 -17.20 1.29
N LEU A 143 14.91 -18.25 1.56
CA LEU A 143 15.44 -19.52 2.06
C LEU A 143 16.42 -20.15 1.06
N HIS A 144 16.13 -20.08 -0.24
CA HIS A 144 17.02 -20.60 -1.28
C HIS A 144 18.37 -19.84 -1.38
N VAL A 145 18.42 -18.57 -0.98
CA VAL A 145 19.66 -17.77 -0.91
C VAL A 145 20.46 -18.07 0.35
N LEU A 146 19.80 -18.47 1.45
CA LEU A 146 20.47 -18.89 2.69
C LEU A 146 21.03 -20.32 2.60
N ASP A 147 20.45 -21.17 1.76
CA ASP A 147 20.89 -22.56 1.51
C ASP A 147 22.08 -22.67 0.54
N LEU A 148 22.51 -21.55 -0.07
CA LEU A 148 23.65 -21.45 -0.99
C LEU A 148 24.92 -20.87 -0.32
N ARG A 149 25.03 -20.95 1.01
CA ARG A 149 26.23 -20.59 1.78
C ARG A 149 26.77 -21.75 2.59
#